data_AF-X0TDD2-F1
#
_entry.id   AF-X0TDD2-F1
#
_cell.length_a   1.000
_cell.length_b   1.000
_cell.length_c   1.000
_cell.angle_alpha   90.00
_cell.angle_beta   90.00
_cell.angle_gamma   90.00
#
_symmetry.space_group_name_H-M   'P 1'
#
loop_
_entity.id
_entity.type
_entity.pdbx_description
1 polymer ?
#
loop_
_entity_poly.entity_id
_entity_poly.type
_entity_poly.pdbx_seq_one_letter_code
_entity_poly.pdbx_strand_id
1 'polypeptide(L)'
;ALVSRMCFLVEDPLNNTDYGMDIFSIGKMFDEEKRYEQSTHYYAEALKHNLAEEEVLEILRLSSFAYKRQGKWEEAEKTWKEIIERSREHIYYPYEELAKYYEHYLKDYQKAETVVEEALNIEENIFLREKLQYRLNRIKGKQKCLAQKLS
;
A
#
# COMPACT_ATOMS: atom_id res chain seq x y z
N ALA A 1 -5.50 -29.09 -6.93
CA ALA A 1 -4.49 -28.20 -6.36
C ALA A 1 -3.81 -28.82 -5.13
N LEU A 2 -4.55 -29.13 -4.05
CA LEU A 2 -3.99 -29.71 -2.81
C LEU A 2 -3.19 -31.03 -2.97
N VAL A 3 -3.65 -31.94 -3.85
CA VAL A 3 -2.99 -33.26 -4.01
C VAL A 3 -1.62 -33.17 -4.70
N SER A 4 -1.45 -32.30 -5.71
CA SER A 4 -0.12 -32.05 -6.30
C SER A 4 0.82 -31.35 -5.32
N ARG A 5 0.28 -30.58 -4.37
CA ARG A 5 1.02 -29.83 -3.36
C ARG A 5 1.59 -30.71 -2.25
N MET A 6 0.87 -31.79 -1.89
CA MET A 6 1.39 -32.82 -0.98
C MET A 6 2.62 -33.55 -1.53
N CYS A 7 2.77 -33.65 -2.85
CA CYS A 7 3.96 -34.27 -3.45
C CYS A 7 5.21 -33.37 -3.40
N PHE A 8 5.05 -32.04 -3.54
CA PHE A 8 6.17 -31.08 -3.48
C PHE A 8 6.70 -30.87 -2.05
N LEU A 9 5.82 -31.04 -1.05
CA LEU A 9 6.13 -30.95 0.39
C LEU A 9 7.21 -31.92 0.88
N VAL A 10 7.50 -32.98 0.12
CA VAL A 10 8.52 -33.98 0.45
C VAL A 10 9.91 -33.58 -0.05
N GLU A 11 9.99 -32.70 -1.06
CA GLU A 11 11.25 -32.43 -1.77
C GLU A 11 12.06 -31.25 -1.20
N ASP A 12 11.42 -30.23 -0.60
CA ASP A 12 12.12 -29.16 0.14
C ASP A 12 11.22 -28.53 1.24
N PRO A 13 11.19 -29.10 2.46
CA PRO A 13 10.31 -28.65 3.53
C PRO A 13 10.63 -27.25 4.07
N LEU A 14 11.84 -26.73 3.83
CA LEU A 14 12.37 -25.54 4.49
C LEU A 14 12.29 -24.28 3.62
N ASN A 15 12.07 -24.42 2.32
CA ASN A 15 12.09 -23.31 1.35
C ASN A 15 10.71 -23.06 0.68
N ASN A 16 9.63 -23.53 1.31
CA ASN A 16 8.27 -23.53 0.75
C ASN A 16 7.62 -22.12 0.76
N THR A 17 7.94 -21.30 -0.25
CA THR A 17 7.19 -20.08 -0.59
C THR A 17 5.70 -20.34 -0.80
N ASP A 18 5.36 -21.56 -1.24
CA ASP A 18 3.99 -22.03 -1.48
C ASP A 18 3.06 -21.90 -0.26
N TYR A 19 3.60 -22.00 0.97
CA TYR A 19 2.78 -21.91 2.17
C TYR A 19 2.35 -20.46 2.47
N GLY A 20 3.23 -19.48 2.25
CA GLY A 20 2.90 -18.07 2.39
C GLY A 20 1.83 -17.65 1.37
N MET A 21 1.94 -18.10 0.13
CA MET A 21 0.97 -17.79 -0.93
C MET A 21 -0.39 -18.51 -0.75
N ASP A 22 -0.42 -19.67 -0.10
CA ASP A 22 -1.68 -20.29 0.33
C ASP A 22 -2.42 -19.47 1.39
N ILE A 23 -1.70 -19.01 2.41
CA ILE A 23 -2.24 -18.16 3.47
C ILE A 23 -2.74 -16.83 2.86
N PHE A 24 -1.96 -16.24 1.95
CA PHE A 24 -2.37 -15.06 1.21
C PHE A 24 -3.67 -15.27 0.42
N SER A 25 -3.81 -16.42 -0.25
CA SER A 25 -5.03 -16.77 -1.01
C SER A 25 -6.27 -16.82 -0.12
N ILE A 26 -6.14 -17.34 1.10
CA ILE A 26 -7.21 -17.31 2.11
C ILE A 26 -7.55 -15.87 2.49
N GLY A 27 -6.55 -15.01 2.70
CA GLY A 27 -6.77 -13.59 2.96
C GLY A 27 -7.53 -12.87 1.85
N LYS A 28 -7.29 -13.23 0.58
CA LYS A 28 -8.03 -12.69 -0.57
C LYS A 28 -9.50 -13.09 -0.56
N MET A 29 -9.80 -14.35 -0.22
CA MET A 29 -11.19 -14.82 -0.11
C MET A 29 -11.98 -13.99 0.91
N PHE A 30 -11.38 -13.69 2.06
CA PHE A 30 -12.01 -12.80 3.05
C PHE A 30 -12.13 -11.34 2.55
N ASP A 31 -11.15 -10.81 1.80
CA ASP A 31 -11.23 -9.47 1.20
C ASP A 31 -12.40 -9.35 0.22
N GLU A 32 -12.60 -10.38 -0.61
CA GLU A 32 -13.73 -10.49 -1.55
C GLU A 32 -15.09 -10.52 -0.83
N GLU A 33 -15.16 -11.17 0.33
CA GLU A 33 -16.32 -11.15 1.24
C GLU A 33 -16.45 -9.85 2.05
N LYS A 34 -15.55 -8.87 1.85
CA LYS A 34 -15.46 -7.62 2.63
C LYS A 34 -15.18 -7.80 4.12
N ARG A 35 -14.61 -8.95 4.48
CA ARG A 35 -14.23 -9.34 5.83
C ARG A 35 -12.79 -8.93 6.09
N TYR A 36 -12.58 -7.62 6.16
CA TYR A 36 -11.25 -7.01 6.11
C TYR A 36 -10.38 -7.31 7.34
N GLU A 37 -10.98 -7.49 8.52
CA GLU A 37 -10.26 -7.91 9.73
C GLU A 37 -9.62 -9.30 9.54
N GLN A 38 -10.38 -10.26 9.02
CA GLN A 38 -9.83 -11.59 8.69
C GLN A 38 -8.80 -11.49 7.55
N SER A 39 -9.11 -10.74 6.49
CA SER A 39 -8.20 -10.56 5.36
C SER A 39 -6.82 -10.06 5.80
N THR A 40 -6.78 -8.98 6.58
CA THR A 40 -5.53 -8.41 7.10
C THR A 40 -4.80 -9.33 8.08
N HIS A 41 -5.52 -10.14 8.86
CA HIS A 41 -4.90 -11.18 9.69
C HIS A 41 -4.14 -12.20 8.83
N TYR A 42 -4.77 -12.74 7.79
CA TYR A 42 -4.12 -13.72 6.90
C TYR A 42 -3.00 -13.09 6.07
N TYR A 43 -3.14 -11.85 5.60
CA TYR A 43 -2.05 -11.15 4.92
C TYR A 43 -0.83 -10.96 5.83
N ALA A 44 -1.04 -10.56 7.09
CA ALA A 44 0.05 -10.42 8.06
C ALA A 44 0.71 -11.77 8.40
N GLU A 45 -0.06 -12.86 8.41
CA GLU A 45 0.48 -14.21 8.58
C GLU A 45 1.31 -14.64 7.37
N ALA A 46 0.83 -14.38 6.14
CA ALA A 46 1.54 -14.70 4.92
C ALA A 46 2.93 -14.03 4.85
N LEU A 47 3.03 -12.77 5.28
CA LEU A 47 4.28 -12.00 5.33
C LEU A 47 5.34 -12.54 6.30
N LYS A 48 5.02 -13.53 7.15
CA LYS A 48 6.00 -14.20 8.03
C LYS A 48 6.77 -15.31 7.32
N HIS A 49 6.38 -15.66 6.10
CA HIS A 49 7.01 -16.73 5.31
C HIS A 49 8.01 -16.18 4.32
N ASN A 50 8.89 -17.06 3.82
CA ASN A 50 9.79 -16.71 2.73
C ASN A 50 8.96 -16.48 1.47
N LEU A 51 9.06 -15.29 0.88
CA LEU A 51 8.29 -14.85 -0.27
C LEU A 51 9.22 -14.08 -1.21
N ALA A 52 8.97 -14.14 -2.50
CA ALA A 52 9.62 -13.26 -3.46
C ALA A 52 9.21 -11.80 -3.20
N GLU A 53 10.04 -10.83 -3.57
CA GLU A 53 9.76 -9.42 -3.28
C GLU A 53 8.48 -8.96 -3.99
N GLU A 54 8.21 -9.47 -5.19
CA GLU A 54 7.00 -9.19 -5.94
C GLU A 54 5.73 -9.71 -5.23
N GLU A 55 5.84 -10.86 -4.55
CA GLU A 55 4.75 -11.42 -3.74
C GLU A 55 4.51 -10.58 -2.48
N VAL A 56 5.59 -10.18 -1.80
CA VAL A 56 5.51 -9.26 -0.65
C VAL A 56 4.82 -7.96 -1.03
N LEU A 57 5.23 -7.34 -2.15
CA LEU A 57 4.63 -6.09 -2.63
C LEU A 57 3.14 -6.22 -2.94
N GLU A 58 2.70 -7.35 -3.52
CA GLU A 58 1.28 -7.59 -3.77
C GLU A 58 0.48 -7.79 -2.48
N ILE A 59 1.04 -8.52 -1.50
CA ILE A 59 0.39 -8.70 -0.19
C ILE A 59 0.27 -7.36 0.55
N LEU A 60 1.34 -6.55 0.55
CA LEU A 60 1.34 -5.21 1.14
C LEU A 60 0.32 -4.30 0.43
N ARG A 61 0.23 -4.38 -0.91
CA ARG A 61 -0.76 -3.62 -1.68
C ARG A 61 -2.17 -3.92 -1.20
N LEU A 62 -2.57 -5.20 -1.17
CA LEU A 62 -3.92 -5.57 -0.73
C LEU A 62 -4.17 -5.25 0.75
N SER A 63 -3.16 -5.47 1.60
CA SER A 63 -3.21 -5.10 3.03
C SER A 63 -3.50 -3.62 3.21
N SER A 64 -2.80 -2.75 2.47
CA SER A 64 -2.97 -1.30 2.59
C SER A 64 -4.39 -0.84 2.25
N PHE A 65 -5.02 -1.44 1.22
CA PHE A 65 -6.40 -1.15 0.86
C PHE A 65 -7.39 -1.75 1.85
N ALA A 66 -7.13 -2.94 2.38
CA ALA A 66 -7.97 -3.54 3.40
C ALA A 66 -7.93 -2.75 4.72
N TYR A 67 -6.76 -2.25 5.14
CA TYR A 67 -6.63 -1.33 6.28
C TYR A 67 -7.38 -0.03 6.05
N LYS A 68 -7.21 0.58 4.88
CA LYS A 68 -7.97 1.78 4.50
C LYS A 68 -9.48 1.57 4.57
N ARG A 69 -10.00 0.43 4.10
CA ARG A 69 -11.45 0.10 4.17
C ARG A 69 -11.95 -0.11 5.60
N GLN A 70 -11.09 -0.52 6.52
CA GLN A 70 -11.37 -0.60 7.97
C GLN A 70 -11.30 0.78 8.66
N GLY A 71 -10.80 1.81 7.99
CA GLY A 71 -10.47 3.09 8.63
C GLY A 71 -9.22 3.04 9.51
N LYS A 72 -8.41 1.98 9.39
CA LYS A 72 -7.10 1.80 10.04
C LYS A 72 -6.03 2.55 9.25
N TRP A 73 -6.07 3.88 9.34
CA TRP A 73 -5.28 4.73 8.46
C TRP A 73 -3.79 4.74 8.81
N GLU A 74 -3.43 4.64 10.09
CA GLU A 74 -2.03 4.55 10.49
C GLU A 74 -1.35 3.27 9.97
N GLU A 75 -2.05 2.14 9.99
CA GLU A 75 -1.56 0.89 9.40
C GLU A 75 -1.43 1.01 7.88
N ALA A 76 -2.42 1.59 7.20
CA ALA A 76 -2.35 1.82 5.76
C ALA A 76 -1.17 2.73 5.38
N GLU A 77 -0.92 3.80 6.15
CA GLU A 77 0.21 4.71 5.97
C GLU A 77 1.55 3.98 6.06
N LYS A 78 1.73 3.16 7.11
CA LYS A 78 2.95 2.34 7.29
C LYS A 78 3.16 1.41 6.11
N THR A 79 2.09 0.73 5.66
CA THR A 79 2.17 -0.19 4.53
C THR A 79 2.49 0.52 3.22
N TRP A 80 1.94 1.70 2.94
CA TRP A 80 2.31 2.48 1.75
C TRP A 80 3.77 2.94 1.77
N LYS A 81 4.29 3.36 2.92
CA LYS A 81 5.72 3.70 3.09
C LYS A 81 6.62 2.49 2.87
N GLU A 82 6.25 1.34 3.44
CA GLU A 82 7.01 0.10 3.25
C GLU A 82 7.06 -0.31 1.77
N ILE A 83 5.96 -0.15 1.02
CA ILE A 83 5.94 -0.41 -0.43
C ILE A 83 6.91 0.52 -1.16
N ILE A 84 6.94 1.81 -0.81
CA ILE A 84 7.88 2.78 -1.42
C ILE A 84 9.34 2.39 -1.14
N GLU A 85 9.64 1.99 0.10
CA GLU A 85 10.99 1.62 0.53
C GLU A 85 11.49 0.31 -0.12
N ARG A 86 10.59 -0.66 -0.31
CA ARG A 86 10.92 -1.98 -0.88
C ARG A 86 11.00 -1.99 -2.40
N SER A 87 10.22 -1.14 -3.07
CA SER A 87 10.07 -1.20 -4.52
C SER A 87 11.35 -0.75 -5.22
N ARG A 88 11.87 -1.57 -6.14
CA ARG A 88 13.01 -1.20 -7.00
C ARG A 88 12.62 -0.21 -8.08
N GLU A 89 11.34 -0.21 -8.46
CA GLU A 89 10.76 0.65 -9.48
C GLU A 89 9.77 1.63 -8.84
N HIS A 90 9.52 2.75 -9.52
CA HIS A 90 8.53 3.70 -9.05
C HIS A 90 7.12 3.12 -9.15
N ILE A 91 6.44 3.00 -8.01
CA ILE A 91 5.02 2.65 -7.95
C ILE A 91 4.24 3.90 -7.57
N TYR A 92 3.33 4.34 -8.43
CA TYR A 92 2.58 5.59 -8.27
C TYR A 92 1.60 5.60 -7.08
N TYR A 93 0.81 4.54 -6.92
CA TYR A 93 -0.38 4.58 -6.05
C TYR A 93 -0.09 4.83 -4.56
N PRO A 94 1.01 4.34 -3.93
CA PRO A 94 1.30 4.61 -2.52
C PRO A 94 1.49 6.10 -2.24
N TYR A 95 2.16 6.82 -3.14
CA TYR A 95 2.31 8.29 -3.04
C TYR A 95 0.95 8.99 -3.14
N GLU A 96 0.09 8.55 -4.06
CA GLU A 96 -1.23 9.15 -4.20
C GLU A 96 -2.09 8.94 -2.94
N GLU A 97 -2.05 7.74 -2.37
CA GLU A 97 -2.81 7.41 -1.17
C GLU A 97 -2.26 8.09 0.08
N LEU A 98 -0.94 8.19 0.24
CA LEU A 98 -0.31 8.98 1.31
C LEU A 98 -0.68 10.46 1.21
N ALA A 99 -0.62 11.04 0.00
CA ALA A 99 -1.02 12.43 -0.21
C ALA A 99 -2.49 12.66 0.13
N LYS A 100 -3.39 11.74 -0.26
CA LYS A 100 -4.82 11.79 0.14
C LYS A 100 -4.97 11.71 1.65
N TYR A 101 -4.24 10.81 2.31
CA TYR A 101 -4.33 10.62 3.75
C TYR A 101 -3.90 11.87 4.51
N TYR A 102 -2.71 12.41 4.21
CA TYR A 102 -2.22 13.63 4.84
C TYR A 102 -3.12 14.84 4.54
N GLU A 103 -3.60 14.99 3.30
CA GLU A 103 -4.45 16.11 2.90
C GLU A 103 -5.87 16.04 3.50
N HIS A 104 -6.50 14.87 3.47
CA HIS A 104 -7.93 14.74 3.78
C HIS A 104 -8.16 14.35 5.24
N TYR A 105 -7.36 13.44 5.78
CA TYR A 105 -7.58 12.89 7.12
C TYR A 105 -6.84 13.71 8.18
N LEU A 106 -5.53 13.88 8.03
CA LEU A 106 -4.70 14.59 9.02
C LEU A 106 -4.72 16.12 8.87
N LYS A 107 -5.13 16.62 7.69
CA LYS A 107 -5.00 18.05 7.30
C LYS A 107 -3.56 18.55 7.41
N ASP A 108 -2.58 17.64 7.33
CA ASP A 108 -1.16 17.95 7.29
C ASP A 108 -0.77 18.24 5.84
N TYR A 109 -1.06 19.48 5.42
CA TYR A 109 -0.81 19.89 4.05
C TYR A 109 0.68 19.92 3.71
N GLN A 110 1.57 20.11 4.69
CA GLN A 110 3.00 20.11 4.46
C GLN A 110 3.48 18.71 4.09
N LYS A 111 3.10 17.67 4.85
CA LYS A 111 3.43 16.28 4.49
C LYS A 111 2.79 15.87 3.17
N ALA A 112 1.54 16.29 2.92
CA ALA A 112 0.86 16.01 1.65
C ALA A 112 1.62 16.62 0.45
N GLU A 113 2.12 17.85 0.59
CA GLU A 113 2.95 18.52 -0.42
C GLU A 113 4.26 17.76 -0.67
N THR A 114 5.01 17.44 0.39
CA THR A 114 6.28 16.72 0.29
C THR A 114 6.15 15.40 -0.47
N VAL A 115 5.14 14.58 -0.14
CA VAL A 115 4.90 13.29 -0.83
C VAL A 115 4.59 13.49 -2.32
N VAL A 116 3.82 14.52 -2.67
CA VAL A 116 3.47 14.79 -4.08
C VAL A 116 4.68 15.30 -4.85
N GLU A 117 5.52 16.13 -4.23
CA GLU A 117 6.77 16.61 -4.84
C GLU A 117 7.78 15.48 -5.05
N GLU A 118 7.93 14.57 -4.08
CA GLU A 118 8.73 13.34 -4.22
C GLU A 118 8.26 12.51 -5.42
N ALA A 119 6.95 12.26 -5.54
CA ALA A 119 6.40 11.53 -6.66
C ALA A 119 6.64 12.22 -8.01
N LEU A 120 6.49 13.55 -8.09
CA LEU A 120 6.71 14.33 -9.32
C LEU A 120 8.17 14.30 -9.80
N ASN A 121 9.13 14.15 -8.88
CA ASN A 121 10.55 14.07 -9.22
C ASN A 121 10.92 12.74 -9.90
N ILE A 122 10.16 11.68 -9.64
CA ILE A 122 10.45 10.33 -10.12
C ILE A 122 9.51 9.95 -11.28
N GLU A 123 8.25 10.39 -11.25
CA GLU A 123 7.22 9.99 -12.21
C GLU A 123 7.50 10.56 -13.62
N GLU A 124 7.62 9.68 -14.61
CA GLU A 124 7.85 10.03 -16.00
C GLU A 124 6.55 10.02 -16.82
N ASN A 125 5.52 9.30 -16.36
CA ASN A 125 4.26 9.21 -17.06
C ASN A 125 3.52 10.56 -17.07
N ILE A 126 3.38 11.15 -18.25
CA ILE A 126 2.78 12.49 -18.44
C ILE A 126 1.42 12.61 -17.76
N PHE A 127 0.56 11.61 -17.91
CA PHE A 127 -0.80 11.63 -17.35
C PHE A 127 -0.80 11.57 -15.81
N LEU A 128 0.11 10.78 -15.21
CA LEU A 128 0.24 10.71 -13.76
C LEU A 128 0.86 11.98 -13.18
N ARG A 129 1.84 12.58 -13.87
CA ARG A 129 2.40 13.89 -13.51
C ARG A 129 1.33 14.98 -13.51
N GLU A 130 0.45 15.04 -14.50
CA GLU A 130 -0.65 16.01 -14.54
C GLU A 130 -1.59 15.85 -13.33
N LYS A 131 -1.91 14.62 -12.95
CA LYS A 131 -2.70 14.33 -11.74
C LYS A 131 -2.01 14.81 -10.46
N LEU A 132 -0.71 14.55 -10.34
CA LEU A 132 0.09 14.99 -9.19
C LEU A 132 0.17 16.52 -9.13
N GLN A 133 0.38 17.19 -10.27
CA GLN A 133 0.42 18.64 -10.35
C GLN A 133 -0.92 19.28 -9.97
N TYR A 134 -2.03 18.71 -10.42
CA TYR A 134 -3.37 19.15 -10.02
C TYR A 134 -3.56 19.05 -8.50
N ARG A 135 -3.15 17.93 -7.90
CA ARG A 135 -3.20 17.73 -6.45
C ARG A 135 -2.29 18.72 -5.71
N LEU A 136 -1.06 18.94 -6.19
CA LEU A 136 -0.11 19.89 -5.60
C LEU A 136 -0.68 21.31 -5.57
N ASN A 137 -1.25 21.76 -6.69
CA ASN A 137 -1.88 23.08 -6.79
C ASN A 137 -3.04 23.22 -5.80
N ARG A 138 -3.85 22.17 -5.63
CA ARG A 138 -4.94 22.13 -4.65
C ARG A 138 -4.43 22.21 -3.22
N ILE A 139 -3.38 21.46 -2.86
CA ILE A 139 -2.75 21.47 -1.53
C ILE A 139 -2.18 22.87 -1.22
N LYS A 140 -1.41 23.46 -2.15
CA LYS A 140 -0.86 24.81 -2.04
C LYS A 140 -1.95 25.87 -1.86
N GLY A 141 -3.09 25.71 -2.54
CA GLY A 141 -4.27 26.56 -2.32
C GLY A 141 -4.80 26.48 -0.89
N LYS A 142 -4.93 25.26 -0.35
CA LYS A 142 -5.40 25.04 1.03
C LYS A 142 -4.43 25.59 2.09
N GLN A 143 -3.12 25.44 1.89
CA GLN A 143 -2.10 26.02 2.77
C GLN A 143 -2.21 27.54 2.83
N LYS A 144 -2.35 28.20 1.68
CA LYS A 144 -2.53 29.67 1.62
C LYS A 144 -3.79 30.12 2.38
N CYS A 145 -4.92 29.45 2.14
CA CYS A 145 -6.16 29.74 2.86
C CYS A 145 -6.02 29.51 4.38
N LEU A 146 -5.26 28.49 4.80
CA LEU A 146 -5.01 28.22 6.22
C LEU A 146 -4.11 29.30 6.85
N ALA A 147 -3.04 29.69 6.17
CA ALA A 147 -2.13 30.74 6.65
C ALA A 147 -2.85 32.08 6.84
N GLN A 148 -3.75 32.44 5.91
CA GLN A 148 -4.57 33.65 5.99
C GLN A 148 -5.59 33.63 7.14
N LYS A 149 -5.99 32.46 7.64
CA LYS A 149 -6.90 32.34 8.79
C LYS A 149 -6.20 32.43 10.13
N LEU A 150 -4.88 32.21 10.15
CA LEU A 150 -4.05 32.20 11.35
C LEU A 150 -3.30 33.53 11.57
N SER A 151 -3.30 34.41 10.56
CA SER A 151 -2.83 35.81 10.63
C SER A 151 -3.93 36.74 11.13
#